data_AF-A0A0A9ERV8-F1
#
_entry.id   AF-A0A0A9ERV8-F1
#
_cell.length_a   1.000
_cell.length_b   1.000
_cell.length_c   1.000
_cell.angle_alpha   90.00
_cell.angle_beta   90.00
_cell.angle_gamma   90.00
#
_symmetry.space_group_name_H-M   'P 1'
#
loop_
_entity.id
_entity.type
_entity.pdbx_description
1 polymer ?
#
loop_
_entity_poly.entity_id
_entity_poly.type
_entity_poly.pdbx_seq_one_letter_code
_entity_poly.pdbx_strand_id
1 'polypeptide(L)'
;MDSRLEGQYHSKGALQAAQLIIKCLNGDPKSRPSMKEVVEAMEKIESMKSRTREPRNSSSLTRGQVHSPRRDSARKNSRGR
;
A
#
# COMPACT_ATOMS: atom_id res chain seq x y z
N MET A 1 1.37 -7.48 -11.80
CA MET A 1 1.97 -6.32 -11.11
C MET A 1 3.09 -6.86 -10.22
N ASP A 2 4.28 -6.26 -10.25
CA ASP A 2 5.49 -6.85 -9.64
C ASP A 2 5.37 -6.92 -8.11
N SER A 3 5.30 -8.15 -7.58
CA SER A 3 5.18 -8.40 -6.14
C SER A 3 6.37 -7.87 -5.33
N ARG A 4 7.55 -7.73 -5.96
CA ARG A 4 8.76 -7.20 -5.33
C ARG A 4 8.69 -5.70 -5.06
N LEU A 5 7.77 -4.99 -5.71
CA LEU A 5 7.56 -3.57 -5.51
C LEU A 5 6.65 -3.26 -4.31
N GLU A 6 6.07 -4.27 -3.66
CA GLU A 6 5.30 -4.15 -2.40
C GLU A 6 4.20 -3.06 -2.40
N GLY A 7 3.66 -2.72 -3.58
CA GLY A 7 2.68 -1.62 -3.72
C GLY A 7 3.26 -0.21 -3.57
N GLN A 8 4.58 -0.07 -3.55
CA GLN A 8 5.33 1.19 -3.42
C GLN A 8 5.34 2.03 -4.72
N TYR A 9 4.32 1.85 -5.56
CA TYR A 9 4.17 2.58 -6.81
C TYR A 9 2.70 2.91 -7.05
N HIS A 10 2.46 4.04 -7.72
CA HIS A 10 1.13 4.43 -8.11
C HIS A 10 0.75 3.74 -9.43
N SER A 11 -0.33 2.96 -9.44
CA SER A 11 -0.74 2.17 -10.62
C SER A 11 -0.84 2.99 -11.91
N LYS A 12 -1.36 4.22 -11.82
CA LYS A 12 -1.46 5.13 -12.98
C LYS A 12 -0.09 5.63 -13.44
N GLY A 13 0.81 5.95 -12.50
CA GLY A 13 2.18 6.35 -12.83
C GLY A 13 2.97 5.21 -13.49
N ALA A 14 2.82 3.99 -12.97
CA ALA A 14 3.42 2.80 -13.56
C ALA A 14 2.90 2.52 -14.99
N LEU A 15 1.60 2.70 -15.23
CA LEU A 15 1.03 2.59 -16.58
C LEU A 15 1.62 3.63 -17.54
N GLN A 16 1.73 4.89 -17.11
CA GLN A 16 2.31 5.94 -17.96
C GLN A 16 3.80 5.72 -18.21
N ALA A 17 4.55 5.24 -17.22
CA ALA A 17 5.95 4.85 -17.39
C ALA A 17 6.09 3.71 -18.40
N ALA A 18 5.23 2.68 -18.33
CA ALA A 18 5.22 1.60 -19.31
C ALA A 18 4.92 2.09 -20.73
N GLN A 19 3.95 3.00 -20.89
CA GLN A 19 3.65 3.62 -22.18
C GLN A 19 4.84 4.42 -22.74
N LEU A 20 5.56 5.15 -21.88
CA LEU A 20 6.77 5.86 -22.28
C LEU A 20 7.87 4.89 -22.74
N ILE A 21 8.11 3.81 -21.99
CA ILE A 21 9.10 2.79 -22.34
C ILE A 21 8.80 2.16 -23.71
N ILE A 22 7.52 1.84 -23.99
CA ILE A 22 7.12 1.30 -25.29
C ILE A 22 7.46 2.27 -26.43
N LYS A 23 7.24 3.58 -26.24
CA LYS A 23 7.62 4.60 -27.23
C LYS A 23 9.13 4.71 -27.40
N CYS A 24 9.90 4.65 -26.32
CA CYS A 24 11.37 4.70 -26.36
C CYS A 24 11.98 3.48 -27.08
N LEU A 25 11.37 2.30 -26.90
CA LEU A 25 11.83 1.04 -27.51
C LEU A 25 11.23 0.80 -28.90
N ASN A 26 10.56 1.79 -29.50
CA ASN A 26 9.96 1.62 -30.81
C ASN A 26 11.01 1.21 -31.85
N GLY A 27 10.66 0.25 -32.72
CA GLY A 27 11.55 -0.26 -33.76
C GLY A 27 11.91 0.83 -34.78
N ASP A 28 10.99 1.75 -35.04
CA ASP A 28 11.23 2.93 -35.87
C ASP A 28 11.89 4.06 -35.05
N PRO A 29 13.12 4.49 -35.39
CA PRO A 29 13.81 5.59 -34.71
C PRO A 29 13.08 6.92 -34.77
N LYS A 30 12.30 7.20 -35.84
CA LYS A 30 11.59 8.48 -35.99
C LYS A 30 10.40 8.61 -35.05
N SER A 31 9.85 7.48 -34.63
CA SER A 31 8.75 7.40 -33.68
C SER A 31 9.21 7.44 -32.22
N ARG A 32 10.53 7.43 -31.96
CA ARG A 32 11.07 7.53 -30.60
C ARG A 32 11.03 8.99 -30.13
N PRO A 33 10.63 9.23 -28.87
CA PRO A 33 10.64 10.57 -28.29
C PRO A 33 12.08 11.09 -28.15
N SER A 34 12.23 12.41 -28.23
CA SER A 34 13.46 13.10 -27.86
C SER A 34 13.72 12.94 -26.35
N MET A 35 14.98 12.98 -25.94
CA MET A 35 15.34 12.90 -24.52
C MET A 35 14.67 14.01 -23.68
N LYS A 36 14.43 15.18 -24.29
CA LYS A 36 13.66 16.26 -23.64
C LYS A 36 12.23 15.81 -23.29
N GLU A 37 11.52 15.20 -24.24
CA GLU A 37 10.16 14.71 -24.05
C GLU A 37 10.11 13.56 -23.04
N VAL A 38 11.15 12.72 -23.00
CA VAL A 38 11.30 11.65 -22.01
C VAL A 38 11.39 12.22 -20.61
N VAL A 39 12.24 13.24 -20.40
CA VAL A 39 12.39 13.90 -19.09
C VAL A 39 11.08 14.58 -18.67
N GLU A 40 10.45 15.35 -19.55
CA GLU A 40 9.16 15.99 -19.25
C GLU A 40 8.06 14.98 -18.89
N ALA A 41 8.06 13.81 -19.53
CA ALA A 41 7.12 12.73 -19.20
C ALA A 41 7.45 12.09 -17.85
N MET A 42 8.73 11.88 -17.53
CA MET A 42 9.16 11.35 -16.24
C MET A 42 8.84 12.29 -15.08
N GLU A 43 9.10 13.59 -15.21
CA GLU A 43 8.77 14.60 -14.20
C GLU A 43 7.26 14.64 -13.91
N LYS A 44 6.42 14.48 -14.95
CA LYS A 44 4.96 14.34 -14.78
C LYS A 44 4.60 13.09 -13.98
N ILE A 45 5.24 11.95 -14.26
CA ILE A 45 5.00 10.69 -13.53
C ILE A 45 5.44 10.83 -12.06
N GLU A 46 6.58 11.46 -11.80
CA GLU A 46 7.06 11.72 -10.44
C GLU A 46 6.13 12.66 -9.67
N SER A 47 5.60 13.70 -10.33
CA SER A 47 4.64 14.63 -9.73
C SER A 47 3.31 13.96 -9.33
N MET A 48 2.96 12.83 -9.96
CA MET A 48 1.78 12.03 -9.59
C MET A 48 1.99 11.19 -8.33
N LYS A 49 3.23 11.11 -7.82
CA LYS A 49 3.59 10.41 -6.58
C LYS A 49 3.14 11.23 -5.37
N SER A 50 1.84 11.37 -5.18
CA SER A 50 1.29 11.90 -3.93
C SER A 50 0.57 10.79 -3.16
N ARG A 51 1.05 10.60 -1.94
CA ARG A 51 0.54 9.70 -0.88
C ARG A 51 0.92 8.24 -1.09
N THR A 52 2.18 7.92 -0.78
CA THR A 52 2.45 6.70 0.01
C THR A 52 1.36 6.64 1.06
N ARG A 53 0.55 5.57 1.06
CA ARG A 53 -0.21 5.23 2.25
C ARG A 53 0.86 5.01 3.31
N GLU A 54 1.12 6.03 4.11
CA GLU A 54 1.57 5.80 5.47
C GLU A 54 0.63 4.70 5.99
N PRO A 55 1.14 3.62 6.58
CA PRO A 55 0.26 2.71 7.29
C PRO A 55 -0.35 3.58 8.39
N ARG A 56 -1.57 4.07 8.15
CA ARG A 56 -2.42 4.60 9.19
C ARG A 56 -2.51 3.44 10.15
N ASN A 57 -1.78 3.56 11.25
CA ASN A 57 -2.16 2.96 12.51
C ASN A 57 -3.54 3.53 12.86
N SER A 58 -4.58 3.05 12.17
CA SER A 58 -5.97 3.30 12.51
C SER A 58 -6.34 2.38 13.66
N SER A 59 -5.58 2.45 14.75
CA SER A 59 -6.07 2.07 16.06
C SER A 59 -7.03 3.16 16.52
N SER A 60 -8.21 3.18 15.89
CA SER A 60 -9.29 4.10 16.24
C SER A 60 -10.55 3.27 16.49
N LEU A 61 -10.69 2.88 17.77
CA LEU A 61 -11.94 2.75 18.50
C LEU A 61 -12.97 1.74 17.95
N THR A 62 -12.81 0.47 18.30
CA THR A 62 -13.98 -0.37 18.60
C THR A 62 -14.31 -0.25 20.08
N ARG A 63 -15.28 0.62 20.31
CA ARG A 63 -16.13 0.71 21.49
C ARG A 63 -16.69 -0.68 21.81
N GLY A 64 -16.22 -1.29 22.90
CA GLY A 64 -16.64 -2.62 23.34
C GLY A 64 -16.22 -2.87 24.77
N GLN A 65 -16.89 -2.17 25.69
CA GLN A 65 -16.85 -2.41 27.12
C GLN A 65 -17.33 -3.84 27.41
N VAL A 66 -16.42 -4.81 27.43
CA VAL A 66 -16.73 -6.16 27.92
C VAL A 66 -16.65 -6.09 29.44
N HIS A 67 -17.83 -5.96 30.05
CA HIS A 67 -18.04 -6.26 31.45
C HIS A 67 -17.41 -7.62 31.77
N SER A 68 -16.49 -7.63 32.74
CA SER A 68 -16.11 -8.86 33.44
C SER A 68 -17.14 -9.12 34.53
N PRO A 69 -17.86 -10.25 34.51
CA PRO A 69 -18.41 -10.73 35.76
C PRO A 69 -18.06 -12.21 36.01
N ARG A 70 -17.70 -12.43 37.28
CA ARG A 70 -17.81 -13.66 38.08
C ARG A 70 -16.76 -14.74 37.88
N ARG A 71 -15.75 -14.70 38.74
CA ARG A 71 -15.05 -15.89 39.23
C ARG A 71 -16.03 -16.72 40.06
N ASP A 72 -16.58 -17.76 39.47
CA ASP A 72 -17.27 -18.82 40.21
C ASP A 72 -16.32 -20.02 40.32
N SER A 73 -15.84 -20.27 41.53
CA SER A 73 -15.19 -21.54 41.92
C SER A 73 -15.15 -21.58 43.44
N ALA A 74 -16.32 -21.83 44.03
CA ALA A 74 -16.47 -22.17 45.43
C ALA A 74 -15.65 -23.43 45.75
N ARG A 75 -14.46 -23.26 46.32
CA ARG A 75 -13.68 -24.34 46.95
C ARG A 75 -14.30 -24.68 48.29
N LYS A 76 -15.39 -25.45 48.30
CA LYS A 76 -15.89 -26.11 49.51
C LYS A 76 -15.05 -27.36 49.76
N ASN A 77 -14.03 -27.24 50.62
CA ASN A 77 -13.43 -28.43 51.23
C ASN A 77 -14.27 -28.78 52.47
N SER A 78 -15.08 -29.82 52.35
CA SER A 78 -15.82 -30.43 53.45
C SER A 78 -14.85 -31.02 54.47
N ARG A 79 -15.03 -30.64 55.72
CA ARG A 79 -14.46 -31.32 56.89
C ARG A 79 -15.24 -32.61 57.15
N GLY A 80 -14.54 -33.69 57.52
CA GLY A 80 -15.06 -34.72 58.42
C GLY A 80 -15.01 -36.17 57.93
N ARG A 81 -13.97 -36.91 58.34
CA ARG A 81 -14.07 -37.98 59.35
C ARG A 81 -12.67 -38.45 59.74
#